data_AF-A0A3C0QJ86-F1
#
_entry.id   AF-A0A3C0QJ86-F1
#
_cell.length_a   1.000
_cell.length_b   1.000
_cell.length_c   1.000
_cell.angle_alpha   90.00
_cell.angle_beta   90.00
_cell.angle_gamma   90.00
#
_symmetry.space_group_name_H-M   'P 1'
#
loop_
_entity.id
_entity.type
_entity.pdbx_description
1 polymer ?
#
loop_
_entity_poly.entity_id
_entity_poly.type
_entity_poly.pdbx_seq_one_letter_code
_entity_poly.pdbx_strand_id
1 'polypeptide(L)'
;MAKEKRKKSKGNGEDKELKSKMAGEEVVSEEEAKKKEEEMMEQLQEEIDKLTMKDIISQMMMSLSSLAYKKMGIPAGVNDKYKNKQQAKMAVDSFDALLKVIKDDLSGEENENLQSSLSNLQLNFVKVFP
;
A
#
# COMPACT_ATOMS: atom_id res chain seq x y z
N MET A 1 -22.36 -3.49 70.98
CA MET A 1 -23.72 -4.05 71.14
C MET A 1 -24.65 -3.39 70.13
N ALA A 2 -25.49 -4.20 69.48
CA ALA A 2 -26.24 -3.93 68.25
C ALA A 2 -27.18 -2.71 68.26
N LYS A 3 -27.41 -2.14 67.07
CA LYS A 3 -28.75 -1.85 66.51
C LYS A 3 -28.66 -1.33 65.07
N GLU A 4 -28.91 -2.22 64.13
CA GLU A 4 -29.17 -1.93 62.72
C GLU A 4 -30.60 -1.39 62.56
N LYS A 5 -30.74 -0.22 61.92
CA LYS A 5 -32.05 0.34 61.52
C LYS A 5 -32.00 0.76 60.04
N ARG A 6 -32.78 0.03 59.24
CA ARG A 6 -33.65 0.48 58.12
C ARG A 6 -33.06 1.42 57.05
N LYS A 7 -33.13 0.98 55.78
CA LYS A 7 -34.04 1.59 54.78
C LYS A 7 -34.14 0.78 53.48
N LYS A 8 -35.37 0.41 53.12
CA LYS A 8 -35.78 0.11 51.74
C LYS A 8 -35.50 1.34 50.85
N SER A 9 -34.94 1.13 49.66
CA SER A 9 -35.19 2.03 48.53
C SER A 9 -35.43 1.22 47.27
N LYS A 10 -36.61 1.43 46.68
CA LYS A 10 -36.98 1.04 45.32
C LYS A 10 -36.09 1.79 44.33
N GLY A 11 -35.77 1.15 43.20
CA GLY A 11 -35.09 1.74 42.07
C GLY A 11 -35.26 0.89 40.81
N ASN A 12 -36.50 0.53 40.50
CA ASN A 12 -36.90 -0.05 39.22
C ASN A 12 -37.08 1.11 38.24
N GLY A 13 -36.13 1.33 37.32
CA GLY A 13 -36.27 2.42 36.34
C GLY A 13 -35.14 2.57 35.33
N GLU A 14 -33.87 2.35 35.72
CA GLU A 14 -32.74 2.77 34.87
C GLU A 14 -32.12 1.64 34.01
N ASP A 15 -32.31 0.38 34.37
CA ASP A 15 -31.69 -0.76 33.63
C ASP A 15 -32.36 -1.08 32.28
N LYS A 16 -33.59 -0.60 32.05
CA LYS A 16 -34.33 -0.93 30.80
C LYS A 16 -34.01 0.00 29.64
N GLU A 17 -33.57 1.24 29.91
CA GLU A 17 -33.20 2.19 28.85
C GLU A 17 -31.74 2.00 28.39
N LEU A 18 -30.85 1.50 29.24
CA LEU A 18 -29.48 1.15 28.88
C LEU A 18 -29.41 -0.08 27.96
N LYS A 19 -30.33 -1.03 28.09
CA LYS A 19 -30.42 -2.19 27.17
C LYS A 19 -30.96 -1.84 25.78
N SER A 20 -31.74 -0.77 25.65
CA SER A 20 -32.30 -0.34 24.36
C SER A 20 -31.27 0.42 23.51
N LYS A 21 -30.32 1.10 24.16
CA LYS A 21 -29.29 1.93 23.48
C LYS A 21 -28.04 1.16 23.04
N MET A 22 -27.85 -0.08 23.52
CA MET A 22 -26.75 -0.98 23.13
C MET A 22 -27.21 -2.12 22.20
N ALA A 23 -28.42 -2.03 21.63
CA ALA A 23 -28.93 -2.95 20.61
C ALA A 23 -28.78 -2.40 19.18
N GLY A 24 -27.82 -1.49 19.00
CA GLY A 24 -27.44 -0.89 17.71
C GLY A 24 -26.06 -1.32 17.22
N GLU A 25 -25.50 -2.40 17.77
CA GLU A 25 -24.48 -3.14 17.03
C GLU A 25 -25.22 -3.89 15.94
N GLU A 26 -25.05 -3.45 14.69
CA GLU A 26 -25.46 -4.20 13.51
C GLU A 26 -24.87 -5.61 13.62
N VAL A 27 -25.68 -6.56 14.09
CA VAL A 27 -25.39 -7.98 13.95
C VAL A 27 -25.57 -8.28 12.47
N VAL A 28 -24.55 -7.94 11.68
CA VAL A 28 -24.45 -8.33 10.28
C VAL A 28 -24.59 -9.84 10.28
N SER A 29 -25.64 -10.35 9.64
CA SER A 29 -25.84 -11.78 9.59
C SER A 29 -24.65 -12.43 8.87
N GLU A 30 -24.30 -13.66 9.25
CA GLU A 30 -23.18 -14.38 8.64
C GLU A 30 -23.36 -14.52 7.11
N GLU A 31 -24.60 -14.49 6.62
CA GLU A 31 -24.94 -14.41 5.19
C GLU A 31 -24.68 -13.02 4.57
N GLU A 32 -24.99 -11.92 5.25
CA GLU A 32 -24.68 -10.56 4.76
C GLU A 32 -23.17 -10.30 4.76
N ALA A 33 -22.43 -10.82 5.73
CA ALA A 33 -20.97 -10.74 5.76
C ALA A 33 -20.35 -11.50 4.57
N LYS A 34 -20.83 -12.71 4.27
CA LYS A 34 -20.37 -13.49 3.12
C LYS A 34 -20.71 -12.82 1.79
N LYS A 35 -21.94 -12.31 1.62
CA LYS A 35 -22.30 -11.59 0.38
C LYS A 35 -21.44 -10.34 0.18
N LYS A 36 -21.16 -9.59 1.25
CA LYS A 36 -20.28 -8.42 1.18
C LYS A 36 -18.84 -8.79 0.84
N GLU A 37 -18.35 -9.92 1.34
CA GLU A 37 -17.04 -10.48 0.97
C GLU A 37 -17.01 -10.90 -0.50
N GLU A 38 -18.04 -11.61 -0.98
CA GLU A 38 -18.18 -12.00 -2.40
C GLU A 38 -18.22 -10.78 -3.33
N GLU A 39 -19.06 -9.77 -3.03
CA GLU A 39 -19.13 -8.52 -3.79
C GLU A 39 -17.78 -7.77 -3.81
N MET A 40 -17.08 -7.74 -2.69
CA MET A 40 -15.74 -7.13 -2.61
C MET A 40 -14.72 -7.89 -3.45
N MET A 41 -14.78 -9.22 -3.46
CA MET A 41 -13.91 -10.06 -4.27
C MET A 41 -14.20 -9.92 -5.77
N GLU A 42 -15.47 -9.81 -6.17
CA GLU A 42 -15.86 -9.53 -7.55
C GLU A 42 -15.33 -8.17 -8.02
N GLN A 43 -15.48 -7.12 -7.19
CA GLN A 43 -14.93 -5.79 -7.49
C GLN A 43 -13.41 -5.81 -7.64
N LEU A 44 -12.70 -6.51 -6.74
CA LEU A 44 -11.25 -6.70 -6.83
C LEU A 44 -10.85 -7.42 -8.12
N GLN A 45 -11.59 -8.46 -8.51
CA GLN A 45 -11.32 -9.20 -9.74
C GLN A 45 -11.53 -8.32 -10.98
N GLU A 46 -12.60 -7.53 -11.03
CA GLU A 46 -12.84 -6.59 -12.12
C GLU A 46 -11.75 -5.52 -12.23
N GLU A 47 -11.22 -5.04 -11.10
CA GLU A 47 -10.11 -4.10 -11.09
C GLU A 47 -8.83 -4.75 -11.63
N ILE A 48 -8.54 -5.99 -11.24
CA ILE A 48 -7.40 -6.77 -11.76
C ILE A 48 -7.54 -6.97 -13.27
N ASP A 49 -8.73 -7.31 -13.76
CA ASP A 49 -8.99 -7.57 -15.18
C ASP A 49 -8.81 -6.30 -16.04
N LYS A 50 -8.94 -5.11 -15.44
CA LYS A 50 -8.71 -3.82 -16.11
C LYS A 50 -7.24 -3.44 -16.17
N LEU A 51 -6.36 -4.05 -15.37
CA LEU A 51 -4.94 -3.73 -15.37
C LEU A 51 -4.29 -4.16 -16.68
N THR A 52 -3.57 -3.23 -17.30
CA THR A 52 -2.79 -3.54 -18.50
C THR A 52 -1.39 -4.00 -18.12
N MET A 53 -0.73 -4.74 -19.01
CA MET A 53 0.68 -5.09 -18.83
C MET A 53 1.56 -3.83 -18.74
N LYS A 54 1.20 -2.75 -19.44
CA LYS A 54 1.86 -1.44 -19.35
C LYS A 54 1.84 -0.90 -17.92
N ASP A 55 0.70 -1.00 -17.23
CA ASP A 55 0.55 -0.51 -15.85
C ASP A 55 1.45 -1.29 -14.88
N ILE A 56 1.45 -2.61 -15.00
CA ILE A 56 2.30 -3.49 -14.18
C ILE A 56 3.79 -3.22 -14.43
N ILE A 57 4.19 -3.07 -15.68
CA ILE A 57 5.58 -2.78 -16.02
C ILE A 57 5.98 -1.39 -15.50
N SER A 58 5.11 -0.40 -15.63
CA SER A 58 5.35 0.96 -15.11
C SER A 58 5.52 0.95 -13.60
N GLN A 59 4.66 0.24 -12.87
CA GLN A 59 4.79 0.07 -11.41
C GLN A 59 6.08 -0.68 -11.03
N MET A 60 6.48 -1.69 -11.80
CA MET A 60 7.74 -2.40 -11.59
C MET A 60 8.94 -1.48 -11.81
N MET A 61 8.92 -0.62 -12.82
CA MET A 61 9.96 0.38 -13.07
C MET A 61 10.09 1.37 -11.91
N MET A 62 8.99 1.85 -11.34
CA MET A 62 9.02 2.69 -10.13
C MET A 62 9.71 1.96 -8.96
N SER A 63 9.38 0.68 -8.78
CA SER A 63 9.99 -0.17 -7.74
C SER A 63 11.49 -0.36 -7.97
N LEU A 64 11.90 -0.60 -9.22
CA LEU A 64 13.32 -0.70 -9.61
C LEU A 64 14.08 0.60 -9.35
N SER A 65 13.48 1.76 -9.67
CA SER A 65 14.08 3.08 -9.40
C SER A 65 14.34 3.28 -7.90
N SER A 66 13.35 3.01 -7.05
CA SER A 66 13.48 3.09 -5.59
C SER A 66 14.58 2.16 -5.05
N LEU A 67 14.60 0.91 -5.52
CA LEU A 67 15.64 -0.05 -5.17
C LEU A 67 17.02 0.39 -5.64
N ALA A 68 17.14 0.94 -6.85
CA ALA A 68 18.40 1.44 -7.39
C ALA A 68 18.97 2.54 -6.48
N TYR A 69 18.19 3.55 -6.10
CA TYR A 69 18.65 4.58 -5.15
C TYR A 69 19.09 4.01 -3.81
N LYS A 70 18.32 3.06 -3.26
CA LYS A 70 18.69 2.37 -2.02
C LYS A 70 20.01 1.61 -2.16
N LYS A 71 20.23 0.91 -3.28
CA LYS A 71 21.47 0.17 -3.57
C LYS A 71 22.63 1.08 -3.99
N MET A 72 22.36 2.32 -4.39
CA MET A 72 23.37 3.37 -4.52
C MET A 72 23.74 4.00 -3.18
N GLY A 73 22.99 3.72 -2.10
CA GLY A 73 23.21 4.36 -0.80
C GLY A 73 22.68 5.79 -0.75
N ILE A 74 21.70 6.14 -1.58
CA ILE A 74 21.10 7.49 -1.62
C ILE A 74 19.78 7.49 -0.81
N PRO A 75 19.55 8.47 0.08
CA PRO A 75 20.48 9.52 0.48
C PRO A 75 21.63 8.98 1.33
N ALA A 76 22.79 9.63 1.20
CA ALA A 76 24.01 9.27 1.92
C ALA A 76 23.80 9.33 3.44
N GLY A 77 24.47 8.45 4.18
CA GLY A 77 24.32 8.32 5.64
C GLY A 77 23.10 7.52 6.09
N VAL A 78 22.03 7.46 5.28
CA VAL A 78 20.83 6.67 5.59
C VAL A 78 20.90 5.29 4.95
N ASN A 79 21.23 5.25 3.65
CA ASN A 79 21.19 4.02 2.86
C ASN A 79 22.56 3.37 2.63
N ASP A 80 23.66 3.92 3.18
CA ASP A 80 25.03 3.43 2.97
C ASP A 80 25.17 1.93 3.25
N LYS A 81 24.50 1.42 4.29
CA LYS A 81 24.49 0.00 4.68
C LYS A 81 23.89 -0.94 3.63
N TYR A 82 23.14 -0.41 2.66
CA TYR A 82 22.54 -1.17 1.57
C TYR A 82 23.31 -1.06 0.25
N LYS A 83 24.41 -0.29 0.23
CA LYS A 83 25.17 0.01 -0.99
C LYS A 83 25.71 -1.27 -1.62
N ASN A 84 25.33 -1.51 -2.87
CA ASN A 84 25.77 -2.68 -3.64
C ASN A 84 25.77 -2.33 -5.14
N LYS A 85 26.97 -2.22 -5.73
CA LYS A 85 27.15 -1.81 -7.14
C LYS A 85 26.43 -2.75 -8.11
N GLN A 86 26.55 -4.06 -7.92
CA GLN A 86 25.96 -5.05 -8.83
C GLN A 86 24.43 -4.98 -8.81
N GLN A 87 23.83 -4.87 -7.62
CA GLN A 87 22.39 -4.78 -7.46
C GLN A 87 21.84 -3.44 -7.98
N ALA A 88 22.54 -2.33 -7.74
CA ALA A 88 22.19 -1.05 -8.32
C ALA A 88 22.24 -1.09 -9.86
N LYS A 89 23.29 -1.69 -10.43
CA LYS A 89 23.43 -1.83 -11.88
C LYS A 89 22.29 -2.66 -12.46
N MET A 90 21.97 -3.80 -11.84
CA MET A 90 20.89 -4.67 -12.26
C MET A 90 19.54 -3.93 -12.29
N ALA A 91 19.25 -3.12 -11.27
CA ALA A 91 18.01 -2.33 -11.26
C ALA A 91 17.96 -1.28 -12.38
N VAL A 92 19.08 -0.59 -12.66
CA VAL A 92 19.19 0.38 -13.76
C VAL A 92 19.05 -0.29 -15.13
N ASP A 93 19.76 -1.39 -15.36
CA ASP A 93 19.71 -2.13 -16.62
C ASP A 93 18.31 -2.71 -16.87
N SER A 94 17.66 -3.25 -15.83
CA SER A 94 16.28 -3.75 -15.92
C SER A 94 15.30 -2.63 -16.22
N PHE A 95 15.45 -1.45 -15.61
CA PHE A 95 14.61 -0.28 -15.91
C PHE A 95 14.73 0.10 -17.39
N ASP A 96 15.96 0.20 -17.89
CA ASP A 96 16.22 0.52 -19.31
C ASP A 96 15.62 -0.53 -20.26
N ALA A 97 15.77 -1.82 -19.93
CA ALA A 97 15.18 -2.90 -20.73
C ALA A 97 13.65 -2.82 -20.77
N LEU A 98 13.00 -2.58 -19.63
CA LEU A 98 11.54 -2.47 -19.57
C LEU A 98 11.03 -1.24 -20.32
N LEU A 99 11.70 -0.10 -20.19
CA LEU A 99 11.34 1.13 -20.91
C LEU A 99 11.36 0.89 -22.42
N LYS A 100 12.36 0.16 -22.93
CA LYS A 100 12.43 -0.20 -24.35
C LYS A 100 11.29 -1.10 -24.81
N VAL A 101 10.80 -1.98 -23.93
CA VAL A 101 9.69 -2.90 -24.23
C VAL A 101 8.36 -2.17 -24.34
N ILE A 102 8.07 -1.22 -23.43
CA ILE A 102 6.76 -0.55 -23.39
C ILE A 102 6.71 0.77 -24.15
N LYS A 103 7.84 1.23 -24.71
CA LYS A 103 7.99 2.58 -25.28
C LYS A 103 6.88 2.97 -26.25
N ASP A 104 6.46 2.04 -27.11
CA ASP A 104 5.48 2.32 -28.17
C ASP A 104 4.04 2.41 -27.63
N ASP A 105 3.79 1.92 -26.41
CA ASP A 105 2.50 1.99 -25.71
C ASP A 105 2.39 3.18 -24.75
N LEU A 106 3.46 3.96 -24.61
CA LEU A 106 3.50 5.15 -23.76
C LEU A 106 3.01 6.39 -24.52
N SER A 107 2.27 7.25 -23.84
CA SER A 107 2.08 8.63 -24.29
C SER A 107 3.42 9.39 -24.30
N GLY A 108 3.47 10.50 -25.04
CA GLY A 108 4.68 11.34 -25.10
C GLY A 108 5.15 11.78 -23.71
N GLU A 109 4.22 12.21 -22.86
CA GLU A 109 4.50 12.63 -21.48
C GLU A 109 5.00 11.47 -20.60
N GLU A 110 4.34 10.31 -20.65
CA GLU A 110 4.79 9.12 -19.89
C GLU A 110 6.22 8.72 -20.29
N ASN A 111 6.51 8.69 -21.59
CA ASN A 111 7.84 8.34 -22.10
C ASN A 111 8.90 9.37 -21.66
N GLU A 112 8.62 10.67 -21.75
CA GLU A 112 9.53 11.72 -21.29
C GLU A 112 9.84 11.60 -19.78
N ASN A 113 8.82 11.33 -18.97
CA ASN A 113 8.96 11.16 -17.52
C ASN A 113 9.81 9.93 -17.16
N LEU A 114 9.59 8.80 -17.83
CA LEU A 114 10.36 7.57 -17.59
C LEU A 114 11.80 7.68 -18.12
N GLN A 115 12.02 8.32 -19.28
CA GLN A 115 13.36 8.62 -19.80
C GLN A 115 14.15 9.54 -18.87
N SER A 116 13.50 10.58 -18.33
CA SER A 116 14.10 11.47 -17.35
C SER A 116 14.49 10.72 -16.07
N SER A 117 13.62 9.83 -15.60
CA SER A 117 13.90 8.97 -14.45
C SER A 117 15.09 8.05 -14.69
N LEU A 118 15.16 7.40 -15.86
CA LEU A 118 16.29 6.54 -16.24
C LEU A 118 17.60 7.33 -16.32
N SER A 119 17.57 8.50 -16.95
CA SER A 119 18.74 9.38 -17.07
C SER A 119 19.28 9.77 -15.70
N ASN A 120 18.40 10.15 -14.77
CA ASN A 120 18.77 10.46 -13.39
C ASN A 120 19.37 9.25 -12.66
N LEU A 121 18.81 8.06 -12.85
CA LEU A 121 19.35 6.83 -12.27
C LEU A 121 20.76 6.54 -12.79
N GLN A 122 20.98 6.63 -14.10
CA GLN A 122 22.27 6.39 -14.74
C GLN A 122 23.33 7.40 -14.28
N LEU A 123 22.99 8.68 -14.24
CA LEU A 123 23.89 9.74 -13.76
C LEU A 123 24.30 9.51 -12.30
N ASN A 124 23.34 9.20 -11.43
CA ASN A 124 23.64 8.90 -10.03
C ASN A 124 24.47 7.62 -9.88
N PHE A 125 24.20 6.59 -10.69
CA PHE A 125 24.96 5.35 -10.68
C PHE A 125 26.43 5.59 -10.99
N VAL A 126 26.74 6.31 -12.07
CA VAL A 126 28.12 6.64 -12.46
C VAL A 126 28.79 7.51 -11.39
N LYS A 127 28.07 8.49 -10.84
CA LYS A 127 28.60 9.37 -9.77
C LYS A 127 28.96 8.61 -8.50
N VAL A 128 28.13 7.64 -8.11
CA VAL A 128 28.30 6.86 -6.87
C VAL A 128 29.31 5.72 -7.03
N PHE A 129 29.41 5.17 -8.24
CA PHE A 129 30.24 4.02 -8.59
C PHE A 129 31.10 4.31 -9.83
N PRO A 130 32.16 5.13 -9.69
CA PRO A 130 33.11 5.35 -10.78
C PRO A 130 33.77 4.05 -11.26
#